data_AF-A0A1M3R0D4-F1
#
_entry.id   AF-A0A1M3R0D4-F1
#
_cell.length_a   1.000
_cell.length_b   1.000
_cell.length_c   1.000
_cell.angle_alpha   90.00
_cell.angle_beta   90.00
_cell.angle_gamma   90.00
#
_symmetry.space_group_name_H-M   'P 1'
#
loop_
_entity.id
_entity.type
_entity.pdbx_description
1 polymer ?
#
loop_
_entity_poly.entity_id
_entity_poly.type
_entity_poly.pdbx_seq_one_letter_code
_entity_poly.pdbx_strand_id
1 'polypeptide(L)'
;MINYTQSGSLNDKSYNLTTVMKPIGPAFKVKKLRAGTPLELELAGTVSATSLSSSNGIRFELRINGKKPNYKIQGSLKAGHLYDSIVMKSVYTKLRPGIYTMQVYAASAPAGTASGVILDPGGWGEVILATEF
;
A
#
# COMPACT_ATOMS: atom_id res chain seq x y z
N MET A 1 -16.00 8.91 18.62
CA MET A 1 -16.46 7.87 17.69
C MET A 1 -15.39 7.70 16.64
N ILE A 2 -14.85 6.49 16.51
CA ILE A 2 -13.85 6.12 15.51
C ILE A 2 -14.55 6.07 14.15
N ASN A 3 -13.93 6.62 13.11
CA ASN A 3 -14.45 6.57 11.75
C ASN A 3 -13.56 5.66 10.90
N TYR A 4 -14.17 4.70 10.19
CA TYR A 4 -13.44 3.79 9.32
C TYR A 4 -13.92 3.89 7.87
N THR A 5 -13.01 3.66 6.94
CA THR A 5 -13.29 3.57 5.51
C THR A 5 -12.41 2.49 4.92
N GLN A 6 -12.94 1.69 3.99
CA GLN A 6 -12.19 0.61 3.36
C GLN A 6 -12.07 0.83 1.85
N SER A 7 -11.01 0.27 1.25
CA SER A 7 -10.90 0.19 -0.21
C SER A 7 -11.90 -0.79 -0.80
N GLY A 8 -12.04 -0.77 -2.12
CA GLY A 8 -12.55 -1.93 -2.86
C GLY A 8 -11.51 -3.07 -2.92
N SER A 9 -11.81 -4.09 -3.72
CA SER A 9 -10.91 -5.22 -3.98
C SER A 9 -9.53 -4.75 -4.45
N LEU A 10 -8.47 -5.31 -3.85
CA LEU A 10 -7.10 -5.00 -4.23
C LEU A 10 -6.63 -5.73 -5.49
N ASN A 11 -7.28 -6.85 -5.83
CA ASN A 11 -7.02 -7.56 -7.08
C ASN A 11 -7.64 -6.80 -8.25
N ASP A 12 -6.90 -5.82 -8.77
CA ASP A 12 -7.35 -5.01 -9.89
C ASP A 12 -6.65 -5.40 -11.20
N LYS A 13 -5.31 -5.47 -11.18
CA LYS A 13 -4.47 -5.83 -12.33
C LYS A 13 -3.04 -6.13 -11.91
N SER A 14 -2.22 -6.45 -12.90
CA SER A 14 -0.78 -6.65 -12.79
C SER A 14 0.02 -5.38 -13.07
N TYR A 15 1.14 -5.20 -12.37
CA TYR A 15 2.00 -4.01 -12.42
C TYR A 15 3.47 -4.36 -12.70
N ASN A 16 4.11 -3.57 -13.56
CA ASN A 16 5.57 -3.62 -13.76
C ASN A 16 6.24 -2.47 -13.01
N LEU A 17 7.10 -2.76 -12.04
CA LEU A 17 7.75 -1.78 -11.17
C LEU A 17 9.19 -1.51 -11.60
N THR A 18 9.64 -0.29 -11.36
CA THR A 18 11.06 0.10 -11.39
C THR A 18 11.47 0.51 -9.97
N THR A 19 12.65 1.09 -9.81
CA THR A 19 13.15 1.61 -8.53
C THR A 19 12.37 2.82 -7.99
N VAL A 20 11.51 3.44 -8.82
CA VAL A 20 10.69 4.58 -8.44
C VAL A 20 9.36 4.11 -7.87
N MET A 21 9.07 4.58 -6.65
CA MET A 21 7.78 4.32 -5.99
C MET A 21 6.62 4.86 -6.81
N LYS A 22 5.75 3.96 -7.25
CA LYS A 22 4.56 4.30 -8.02
C LYS A 22 3.30 3.73 -7.38
N PRO A 23 2.14 4.37 -7.60
CA PRO A 23 0.87 3.84 -7.12
C PRO A 23 0.51 2.51 -7.81
N ILE A 24 -0.04 1.58 -7.05
CA ILE A 24 -0.62 0.31 -7.51
C ILE A 24 -1.93 0.03 -6.76
N GLY A 25 -2.78 -0.82 -7.32
CA GLY A 25 -4.09 -1.15 -6.78
C GLY A 25 -5.10 0.02 -6.86
N PRO A 26 -6.31 -0.18 -6.31
CA PRO A 26 -7.34 0.84 -6.29
C PRO A 26 -6.95 2.05 -5.42
N ALA A 27 -7.30 3.23 -5.89
CA ALA A 27 -7.27 4.45 -5.08
C ALA A 27 -8.67 4.70 -4.50
N PHE A 28 -8.75 5.07 -3.22
CA PHE A 28 -10.03 5.39 -2.58
C PHE A 28 -9.95 6.67 -1.77
N LYS A 29 -11.11 7.30 -1.56
CA LYS A 29 -11.22 8.58 -0.84
C LYS A 29 -11.54 8.31 0.62
N VAL A 30 -10.86 9.01 1.51
CA VAL A 30 -11.13 9.00 2.94
C VAL A 30 -11.26 10.42 3.45
N LYS A 31 -12.29 10.63 4.27
CA LYS A 31 -12.59 11.92 4.86
C LYS A 31 -11.99 11.99 6.26
N LYS A 32 -11.00 12.86 6.44
CA LYS A 32 -10.48 13.27 7.75
C LYS A 32 -11.38 14.33 8.34
N LEU A 33 -11.87 14.13 9.55
CA LEU A 33 -12.84 15.00 10.21
C LEU A 33 -12.19 16.00 11.17
N ARG A 34 -11.07 15.65 11.79
CA ARG A 34 -10.48 16.43 12.91
C ARG A 34 -9.02 16.78 12.67
N ALA A 35 -8.58 17.97 13.09
CA ALA A 35 -7.19 18.41 12.89
C ALA A 35 -6.19 17.75 13.87
N GLY A 36 -6.68 17.24 15.00
CA GLY A 36 -5.85 16.80 16.13
C GLY A 36 -5.67 15.28 16.27
N THR A 37 -6.27 14.49 15.39
CA THR A 37 -6.24 13.02 15.53
C THR A 37 -5.50 12.35 14.39
N PRO A 38 -4.83 11.21 14.64
CA PRO A 38 -4.11 10.51 13.59
C PRO A 38 -5.07 9.86 12.58
N LEU A 39 -4.56 9.69 11.37
CA LEU A 39 -5.15 8.84 10.35
C LEU A 39 -4.23 7.65 10.13
N GLU A 40 -4.73 6.45 10.41
CA GLU A 40 -3.99 5.20 10.26
C GLU A 40 -4.48 4.43 9.05
N LEU A 41 -3.55 3.87 8.29
CA LEU A 41 -3.80 2.94 7.19
C LEU A 41 -3.22 1.59 7.55
N GLU A 42 -3.99 0.55 7.31
CA GLU A 42 -3.57 -0.82 7.58
C GLU A 42 -3.94 -1.73 6.40
N LEU A 43 -3.04 -2.65 6.10
CA LEU A 43 -3.25 -3.74 5.17
C LEU A 43 -2.59 -4.99 5.74
N ALA A 44 -3.35 -6.07 5.86
CA ALA A 44 -2.82 -7.42 5.99
C ALA A 44 -3.35 -8.22 4.80
N GLY A 45 -2.46 -8.76 3.98
CA GLY A 45 -2.87 -9.42 2.75
C GLY A 45 -1.71 -10.12 2.05
N THR A 46 -1.94 -10.55 0.83
CA THR A 46 -1.01 -11.29 -0.01
C THR A 46 -0.61 -10.51 -1.24
N VAL A 47 0.63 -10.72 -1.66
CA VAL A 47 1.18 -10.12 -2.88
C VAL A 47 1.96 -11.16 -3.65
N SER A 48 1.98 -10.99 -4.98
CA SER A 48 2.83 -11.80 -5.84
C SER A 48 3.56 -10.97 -6.88
N ALA A 49 4.58 -11.56 -7.49
CA ALA A 49 5.24 -11.07 -8.69
C ALA A 49 5.50 -12.24 -9.63
N THR A 50 5.57 -12.00 -10.95
CA THR A 50 5.96 -13.03 -11.90
C THR A 50 7.47 -13.20 -11.94
N SER A 51 8.21 -12.09 -11.89
CA SER A 51 9.67 -12.12 -11.92
C SER A 51 10.30 -10.84 -11.38
N LEU A 52 11.56 -10.94 -10.97
CA LEU A 52 12.43 -9.82 -10.64
C LEU A 52 13.69 -9.89 -11.49
N SER A 53 14.20 -8.73 -11.91
CA SER A 53 15.44 -8.61 -12.66
C SER A 53 16.34 -7.59 -11.98
N SER A 54 17.57 -8.00 -11.62
CA SER A 54 18.56 -7.15 -10.95
C SER A 54 18.03 -6.45 -9.69
N SER A 55 17.14 -7.12 -8.96
CA SER A 55 16.45 -6.63 -7.77
C SER A 55 16.44 -7.69 -6.69
N ASN A 56 16.48 -7.25 -5.43
CA ASN A 56 16.45 -8.15 -4.27
C ASN A 56 15.02 -8.34 -3.73
N GLY A 57 14.07 -7.55 -4.23
CA GLY A 57 12.69 -7.62 -3.78
C GLY A 57 11.85 -6.44 -4.26
N ILE A 58 10.64 -6.37 -3.72
CA ILE A 58 9.70 -5.28 -3.90
C ILE A 58 9.42 -4.70 -2.53
N ARG A 59 9.42 -3.37 -2.43
CA ARG A 59 9.01 -2.66 -1.23
C ARG A 59 7.65 -2.03 -1.46
N PHE A 60 6.78 -2.16 -0.47
CA PHE A 60 5.42 -1.64 -0.48
C PHE A 60 5.22 -0.62 0.64
N GLU A 61 4.39 0.40 0.39
CA GLU A 61 4.00 1.43 1.35
C GLU A 61 2.54 1.84 1.15
N LEU A 62 1.82 2.13 2.24
CA LEU A 62 0.52 2.80 2.16
C LEU A 62 0.73 4.31 2.15
N ARG A 63 0.14 5.01 1.18
CA ARG A 63 0.27 6.47 1.05
C ARG A 63 -1.04 7.23 0.95
N ILE A 64 -1.07 8.47 1.43
CA ILE A 64 -2.13 9.45 1.15
C ILE A 64 -1.66 10.53 0.19
N ASN A 65 -2.39 10.81 -0.89
CA ASN A 65 -2.04 11.80 -1.92
C ASN A 65 -0.57 11.69 -2.36
N GLY A 66 -0.03 10.47 -2.43
CA GLY A 66 1.39 10.19 -2.72
C GLY A 66 2.41 10.59 -1.65
N LYS A 67 1.98 11.19 -0.53
CA LYS A 67 2.84 11.64 0.57
C LYS A 67 3.28 10.48 1.45
N LYS A 68 4.53 10.55 1.91
CA LYS A 68 5.07 9.60 2.90
C LYS A 68 4.40 9.78 4.26
N PRO A 69 4.16 8.69 5.00
CA PRO A 69 3.63 8.75 6.37
C PRO A 69 4.67 9.25 7.37
N ASN A 70 4.21 9.67 8.55
CA ASN A 70 5.07 10.04 9.67
C ASN A 70 5.69 8.79 10.31
N TYR A 71 4.91 7.73 10.44
CA TYR A 71 5.36 6.42 10.94
C TYR A 71 4.87 5.32 10.01
N LYS A 72 5.65 4.25 9.83
CA LYS A 72 5.25 3.15 8.94
C LYS A 72 5.89 1.82 9.28
N ILE A 73 5.17 0.77 8.92
CA ILE A 73 5.66 -0.59 8.70
C ILE A 73 5.54 -0.84 7.21
N GLN A 74 6.66 -1.14 6.56
CA GLN A 74 6.72 -1.39 5.12
C GLN A 74 6.48 -2.87 4.84
N GLY A 75 5.77 -3.15 3.75
CA GLY A 75 5.68 -4.50 3.21
C GLY A 75 6.89 -4.80 2.34
N SER A 76 7.30 -6.06 2.28
CA SER A 76 8.37 -6.50 1.39
C SER A 76 8.07 -7.87 0.80
N LEU A 77 8.28 -8.01 -0.51
CA LEU A 77 8.34 -9.31 -1.20
C LEU A 77 9.81 -9.56 -1.58
N LYS A 78 10.38 -10.70 -1.18
CA LYS A 78 11.81 -11.00 -1.44
C LYS A 78 11.96 -11.71 -2.79
N ALA A 79 13.10 -11.53 -3.47
CA ALA A 79 13.33 -12.16 -4.78
C ALA A 79 13.20 -13.70 -4.78
N GLY A 80 13.50 -14.37 -3.66
CA GLY A 80 13.34 -15.82 -3.51
C GLY A 80 11.92 -16.29 -3.22
N HIS A 81 10.99 -15.39 -2.92
CA HIS A 81 9.61 -15.69 -2.58
C HIS A 81 8.70 -14.76 -3.38
N LEU A 82 8.28 -15.22 -4.56
CA LEU A 82 7.47 -14.42 -5.48
C LEU A 82 5.98 -14.39 -5.13
N TYR A 83 5.60 -14.98 -4.01
CA TYR A 83 4.27 -14.98 -3.42
C TYR A 83 4.44 -15.00 -1.91
N ASP A 84 3.90 -14.00 -1.21
CA ASP A 84 4.02 -13.92 0.25
C ASP A 84 2.91 -13.06 0.87
N SER A 85 2.71 -13.23 2.17
CA SER A 85 1.87 -12.36 2.99
C SER A 85 2.65 -11.13 3.43
N ILE A 86 2.00 -9.96 3.42
CA ILE A 86 2.55 -8.71 3.92
C ILE A 86 1.58 -8.06 4.91
N VAL A 87 2.17 -7.43 5.92
CA VAL A 87 1.46 -6.52 6.83
C VAL A 87 2.08 -5.15 6.69
N MET A 88 1.25 -4.16 6.40
CA MET A 88 1.64 -2.77 6.25
C MET A 88 0.81 -1.88 7.15
N LYS A 89 1.48 -0.88 7.72
CA LYS A 89 0.83 0.17 8.48
C LYS A 89 1.44 1.51 8.16
N SER A 90 0.61 2.55 8.02
CA SER A 90 1.05 3.92 7.82
C SER A 90 0.25 4.85 8.73
N VAL A 91 0.95 5.69 9.51
CA VAL A 91 0.32 6.65 10.42
C VAL A 91 0.64 8.07 9.97
N TYR A 92 -0.39 8.88 9.86
CA TYR A 92 -0.31 10.29 9.51
C TYR A 92 -0.79 11.15 10.68
N THR A 93 0.08 12.04 11.15
CA THR A 93 -0.21 12.99 12.22
C THR A 93 -0.30 14.40 11.64
N LYS A 94 -1.01 15.30 12.34
CA LYS A 94 -1.14 16.72 11.97
C LYS A 94 -1.77 16.95 10.59
N LEU A 95 -2.64 16.05 10.13
CA LEU A 95 -3.45 16.27 8.94
C LEU A 95 -4.59 17.25 9.25
N ARG A 96 -4.84 18.18 8.34
CA ARG A 96 -6.02 19.04 8.41
C ARG A 96 -7.27 18.22 8.07
N PRO A 97 -8.47 18.60 8.56
CA PRO A 97 -9.71 18.04 8.05
C PRO A 97 -9.79 18.20 6.53
N GLY A 98 -10.28 17.19 5.83
CA GLY A 98 -10.31 17.17 4.37
C GLY A 98 -10.42 15.78 3.78
N ILE A 99 -10.45 15.71 2.44
CA ILE A 99 -10.50 14.44 1.71
C ILE A 99 -9.10 14.08 1.23
N TYR A 100 -8.69 12.85 1.51
CA TYR A 100 -7.41 12.28 1.12
C TYR A 100 -7.62 11.07 0.20
N THR A 101 -6.73 10.88 -0.75
CA THR A 101 -6.71 9.73 -1.65
C THR A 101 -5.70 8.73 -1.15
N MET A 102 -6.13 7.52 -0.83
CA MET A 102 -5.28 6.45 -0.31
C MET A 102 -4.98 5.42 -1.38
N GLN A 103 -3.74 4.92 -1.38
CA GLN A 103 -3.30 3.89 -2.33
C GLN A 103 -2.02 3.19 -1.83
N VAL A 104 -1.81 1.95 -2.31
CA VAL A 104 -0.53 1.25 -2.16
C VAL A 104 0.48 1.85 -3.14
N TYR A 105 1.72 2.04 -2.68
CA TYR A 105 2.86 2.39 -3.51
C TYR A 105 3.86 1.26 -3.46
N ALA A 106 4.40 0.91 -4.61
CA ALA A 106 5.40 -0.15 -4.72
C ALA A 106 6.58 0.28 -5.60
N ALA A 107 7.75 -0.28 -5.29
CA ALA A 107 8.95 -0.16 -6.10
C ALA A 107 9.79 -1.44 -6.00
N SER A 108 10.46 -1.78 -7.09
CA SER A 108 11.60 -2.69 -7.07
C SER A 108 12.70 -2.14 -6.17
N ALA A 109 13.38 -2.99 -5.40
CA ALA A 109 14.37 -2.56 -4.42
C ALA A 109 15.57 -3.54 -4.34
N PRO A 110 16.81 -3.02 -4.18
CA PRO A 110 17.21 -1.61 -4.26
C PRO A 110 17.35 -1.10 -5.70
N ALA A 111 17.36 -2.01 -6.68
CA ALA A 111 17.64 -1.73 -8.09
C ALA A 111 16.66 -2.49 -9.01
N GLY A 112 16.89 -2.42 -10.32
CA GLY A 112 16.25 -3.30 -11.29
C GLY A 112 14.74 -3.09 -11.46
N THR A 113 14.08 -4.15 -11.91
CA THR A 113 12.64 -4.18 -12.20
C THR A 113 11.95 -5.38 -11.56
N ALA A 114 10.65 -5.24 -11.33
CA ALA A 114 9.77 -6.34 -10.96
C ALA A 114 8.59 -6.37 -11.92
N SER A 115 8.26 -7.54 -12.46
CA SER A 115 7.19 -7.72 -13.43
C SER A 115 6.08 -8.58 -12.85
N GLY A 116 4.85 -8.34 -13.30
CA GLY A 116 3.76 -9.21 -12.89
C GLY A 116 3.27 -9.00 -11.45
N VAL A 117 3.48 -7.80 -10.88
CA VAL A 117 3.19 -7.55 -9.46
C VAL A 117 1.69 -7.40 -9.26
N ILE A 118 1.11 -8.19 -8.36
CA ILE A 118 -0.33 -8.24 -8.08
C ILE A 118 -0.55 -8.11 -6.58
N LEU A 119 -1.56 -7.34 -6.19
CA LEU A 119 -2.11 -7.30 -4.83
C LEU A 119 -3.30 -8.25 -4.76
N ASP A 120 -3.46 -8.99 -3.66
CA ASP A 120 -4.52 -10.00 -3.49
C ASP A 120 -4.61 -10.95 -4.71
N PRO A 121 -3.52 -11.62 -5.11
CA PRO A 121 -3.52 -12.48 -6.30
C PRO A 121 -4.58 -13.60 -6.26
N GLY A 122 -5.05 -13.99 -5.07
CA GLY A 122 -6.12 -14.96 -4.88
C GLY A 122 -7.52 -14.39 -5.09
N GLY A 123 -7.69 -13.06 -5.09
CA GLY A 123 -9.00 -12.41 -5.15
C GLY A 123 -9.85 -12.68 -3.92
N TRP A 124 -9.22 -12.78 -2.75
CA TRP A 124 -9.88 -13.13 -1.49
C TRP A 124 -10.63 -11.96 -0.85
N GLY A 125 -10.61 -10.79 -1.48
CA GLY A 125 -11.30 -9.60 -0.99
C GLY A 125 -10.52 -8.88 0.09
N GLU A 126 -9.19 -8.95 0.02
CA GLU A 126 -8.32 -8.19 0.89
C GLU A 126 -8.53 -6.69 0.62
N VAL A 127 -8.45 -5.87 1.68
CA VAL A 127 -8.74 -4.43 1.61
C VAL A 127 -7.77 -3.62 2.47
N ILE A 128 -7.59 -2.36 2.09
CA ILE A 128 -6.92 -1.37 2.93
C ILE A 128 -7.96 -0.79 3.88
N LEU A 129 -7.69 -0.80 5.17
CA LEU A 129 -8.49 -0.12 6.18
C LEU A 129 -7.88 1.24 6.50
N ALA A 130 -8.71 2.28 6.52
CA ALA A 130 -8.35 3.61 6.98
C ALA A 130 -9.16 3.97 8.22
N THR A 131 -8.47 4.32 9.30
CA THR A 131 -9.08 4.60 10.61
C THR A 131 -8.67 5.98 11.09
N GLU A 132 -9.65 6.82 11.40
CA GLU A 132 -9.45 8.07 12.14
C GLU A 132 -9.83 7.86 13.61
N PHE A 133 -8.87 8.14 14.49
CA PHE A 133 -9.07 8.13 15.94
C PHE A 133 -9.64 9.45 16.46
#